data_AF-A0AAV0YA32-F1
#
_entry.id   AF-A0AAV0YA32-F1
#
_cell.length_a   1.000
_cell.length_b   1.000
_cell.length_c   1.000
_cell.angle_alpha   90.00
_cell.angle_beta   90.00
_cell.angle_gamma   90.00
#
_symmetry.space_group_name_H-M   'P 1'
#
loop_
_entity.id
_entity.type
_entity.pdbx_description
1 polymer ?
#
loop_
_entity_poly.entity_id
_entity_poly.type
_entity_poly.pdbx_seq_one_letter_code
_entity_poly.pdbx_strand_id
1 'polypeptide(L)'
;MIDLDLDNCSTFSFENYMKVLKSMIRKPHKPLEQVIIRYKKGEKSTSNLKKKCNIINNNEGLLLGPHNKGPLINNLVTDSQFSTLILGNYKLKTNVDADSYFCTINNEIVKLINIAHSTNTGNIVLIGRKFKEKSDFYVNPIKSSHLGIFSVKHLSKNLMCWNVKDIKKKL
;
A
#
# COMPACT_ATOMS: atom_id res chain seq x y z
N MET A 1 -22.42 -12.01 47.84
CA MET A 1 -22.00 -10.74 47.21
C MET A 1 -20.68 -11.05 46.53
N ILE A 2 -20.67 -11.17 45.20
CA ILE A 2 -19.46 -11.53 44.45
C ILE A 2 -18.72 -10.23 44.23
N ASP A 3 -17.64 -10.02 44.97
CA ASP A 3 -16.72 -8.92 44.72
C ASP A 3 -16.03 -9.20 43.38
N LEU A 4 -16.46 -8.47 42.34
CA LEU A 4 -15.71 -8.39 41.09
C LEU A 4 -14.43 -7.62 41.39
N ASP A 5 -13.37 -8.36 41.65
CA ASP A 5 -12.04 -7.82 41.88
C ASP A 5 -11.58 -7.04 40.63
N LEU A 6 -11.31 -5.74 40.80
CA LEU A 6 -11.02 -4.81 39.70
C LEU A 6 -9.75 -5.22 38.93
N ASP A 7 -8.86 -5.96 39.61
CA ASP A 7 -7.56 -6.39 39.11
C ASP A 7 -7.65 -7.50 38.06
N ASN A 8 -8.82 -8.13 37.86
CA ASN A 8 -9.03 -9.13 36.80
C ASN A 8 -9.66 -8.56 35.52
N CYS A 9 -9.99 -7.26 35.49
CA CYS A 9 -10.60 -6.62 34.32
C CYS A 9 -9.55 -5.90 33.46
N SER A 10 -9.01 -6.60 32.46
CA SER A 10 -8.13 -6.00 31.46
C SER A 10 -8.92 -5.08 30.52
N THR A 11 -8.72 -3.77 30.64
CA THR A 11 -9.32 -2.75 29.77
C THR A 11 -8.49 -2.48 28.51
N PHE A 12 -7.40 -3.22 28.30
CA PHE A 12 -6.47 -3.04 27.18
C PHE A 12 -7.17 -3.12 25.81
N SER A 13 -8.11 -4.05 25.65
CA SER A 13 -8.90 -4.21 24.42
C SER A 13 -9.71 -2.95 24.06
N PHE A 14 -10.03 -2.12 25.03
CA PHE A 14 -10.85 -0.91 24.88
C PHE A 14 -10.05 0.39 24.90
N GLU A 15 -8.75 0.34 25.18
CA GLU A 15 -7.89 1.52 25.29
C GLU A 15 -7.86 2.32 23.98
N ASN A 16 -7.77 1.61 22.85
CA ASN A 16 -7.84 2.21 21.53
C ASN A 16 -9.17 2.95 21.28
N TYR A 17 -10.29 2.38 21.73
CA TYR A 17 -11.61 3.00 21.60
C TYR A 17 -11.75 4.23 22.50
N MET A 18 -11.17 4.19 23.71
CA MET A 18 -11.16 5.33 24.64
C MET A 18 -10.41 6.53 24.05
N LYS A 19 -9.27 6.30 23.39
CA LYS A 19 -8.51 7.35 22.68
C LYS A 19 -9.36 8.03 21.60
N VAL A 20 -10.10 7.24 20.83
CA VAL A 20 -11.01 7.74 19.78
C VAL A 20 -12.13 8.58 20.41
N LEU A 21 -12.82 8.09 21.44
CA LEU A 21 -13.89 8.82 22.11
C LEU A 21 -13.41 10.14 22.73
N LYS A 22 -12.24 10.14 23.39
CA LYS A 22 -11.66 11.37 23.96
C LYS A 22 -11.35 12.41 22.89
N SER A 23 -10.86 12.00 21.72
CA SER A 23 -10.61 12.92 20.60
C SER A 23 -11.89 13.60 20.06
N MET A 24 -13.04 12.95 20.23
CA MET A 24 -14.34 13.50 19.86
C MET A 24 -14.88 14.50 20.89
N ILE A 25 -14.27 14.64 22.06
CA ILE A 25 -14.70 15.58 23.10
C ILE A 25 -13.68 16.72 23.17
N ARG A 26 -14.06 17.95 22.80
CA ARG A 26 -13.16 19.11 22.81
C ARG A 26 -13.28 19.98 24.04
N LYS A 27 -14.51 20.13 24.55
CA LYS A 27 -14.83 20.85 25.79
C LYS A 27 -15.64 19.91 26.69
N PRO A 28 -15.59 20.04 28.02
CA PRO A 28 -16.28 19.13 28.94
C PRO A 28 -17.82 19.27 28.89
N HIS A 29 -18.33 20.34 28.30
CA HIS A 29 -19.77 20.58 28.20
C HIS A 29 -20.44 19.67 27.14
N LYS A 30 -21.50 18.94 27.53
CA LYS A 30 -22.30 18.08 26.64
C LYS A 30 -21.47 17.06 25.83
N PRO A 31 -20.74 16.14 26.50
CA PRO A 31 -19.82 15.21 25.84
C PRO A 31 -20.55 14.22 24.91
N LEU A 32 -21.71 13.72 25.32
CA LEU A 32 -22.50 12.76 24.51
C LEU A 32 -23.01 13.40 23.22
N GLU A 33 -23.59 14.60 23.30
CA GLU A 33 -24.07 15.35 22.13
C GLU A 33 -22.92 15.64 21.15
N GLN A 34 -21.75 16.00 21.69
CA GLN A 34 -20.52 16.19 20.94
C GLN A 34 -20.06 14.94 20.17
N VAL A 35 -20.15 13.76 20.77
CA VAL A 35 -19.82 12.48 20.13
C VAL A 35 -20.83 12.17 19.03
N ILE A 36 -22.12 12.25 19.33
CA ILE A 36 -23.20 11.94 18.37
C ILE A 36 -23.11 12.86 17.13
N ILE A 37 -22.91 14.17 17.33
CA ILE A 37 -22.78 15.12 16.22
C ILE A 37 -21.56 14.80 15.35
N ARG A 38 -20.41 14.48 15.96
CA ARG A 38 -19.18 14.16 15.21
C ARG A 38 -19.28 12.82 14.49
N TYR A 39 -19.87 11.82 15.12
CA TYR A 39 -20.13 10.52 14.52
C TYR A 39 -21.03 10.66 13.28
N LYS A 40 -22.17 11.37 13.41
CA LYS A 40 -23.08 11.66 12.29
C LYS A 40 -22.42 12.48 11.17
N LYS A 41 -21.50 13.41 11.50
CA LYS A 41 -20.71 14.16 10.51
C LYS A 41 -19.72 13.25 9.78
N GLY A 42 -19.06 12.34 10.50
CA GLY A 42 -18.14 11.35 9.93
C GLY A 42 -18.84 10.40 8.94
N GLU A 43 -20.00 9.85 9.32
CA GLU A 43 -20.79 8.96 8.44
C GLU A 43 -21.30 9.63 7.16
N LYS A 44 -21.70 10.91 7.24
CA LYS A 44 -22.11 11.68 6.05
C LYS A 44 -20.92 12.05 5.15
N SER A 45 -19.71 12.09 5.69
CA SER A 45 -18.50 12.35 4.93
C SER A 45 -17.97 11.09 4.24
N THR A 46 -18.21 9.90 4.81
CA THR A 46 -17.85 8.62 4.19
C THR A 46 -18.81 8.18 3.10
N SER A 47 -20.10 8.57 3.15
CA SER A 47 -21.07 8.23 2.09
C SER A 47 -20.83 8.96 0.76
N ASN A 48 -20.23 10.16 0.80
CA ASN A 48 -19.86 10.92 -0.40
C ASN A 48 -18.39 10.77 -0.82
N LEU A 49 -17.62 9.93 -0.11
CA LEU A 49 -16.25 9.55 -0.46
C LEU A 49 -16.15 8.17 -1.12
N LYS A 50 -17.27 7.59 -1.57
CA LYS A 50 -17.22 6.88 -2.85
C LYS A 50 -17.00 7.93 -3.93
N LYS A 51 -15.79 8.50 -4.00
CA LYS A 51 -15.26 8.97 -5.27
C LYS A 51 -15.56 7.82 -6.22
N LYS A 52 -16.36 8.09 -7.23
CA LYS A 52 -16.48 7.26 -8.42
C LYS A 52 -15.10 7.28 -9.06
N CYS A 53 -14.13 6.62 -8.43
CA CYS A 53 -13.02 6.04 -9.14
C CYS A 53 -13.74 5.18 -10.16
N ASN A 54 -13.57 5.49 -11.43
CA ASN A 54 -13.84 4.52 -12.46
C ASN A 54 -12.93 3.34 -12.11
N ILE A 55 -13.43 2.43 -11.28
CA ILE A 55 -12.91 1.09 -11.13
C ILE A 55 -13.24 0.49 -12.47
N ILE A 56 -12.35 0.75 -13.43
CA ILE A 56 -12.27 -0.06 -14.61
C ILE A 56 -11.88 -1.42 -14.04
N ASN A 57 -12.86 -2.32 -13.94
CA ASN A 57 -12.66 -3.73 -13.64
C ASN A 57 -11.94 -4.38 -14.84
N ASN A 58 -10.80 -3.83 -15.24
CA ASN A 58 -9.82 -4.57 -15.98
C ASN A 58 -9.02 -5.32 -14.93
N ASN A 59 -8.70 -6.59 -15.17
CA ASN A 59 -7.92 -7.46 -14.29
C ASN A 59 -6.48 -6.94 -13.99
N GLU A 60 -6.17 -5.68 -14.32
CA GLU A 60 -4.86 -5.04 -14.27
C GLU A 60 -4.71 -4.02 -13.11
N GLY A 61 -5.79 -3.67 -12.40
CA GLY A 61 -5.75 -2.79 -11.23
C GLY A 61 -6.07 -1.31 -11.50
N LEU A 62 -6.09 -0.50 -10.44
CA LEU A 62 -6.46 0.92 -10.48
C LEU A 62 -5.22 1.82 -10.38
N LEU A 63 -5.10 2.78 -11.30
CA LEU A 63 -4.04 3.80 -11.29
C LEU A 63 -4.50 5.11 -10.66
N LEU A 64 -3.63 5.73 -9.86
CA LEU A 64 -3.86 7.02 -9.21
C LEU A 64 -2.61 7.91 -9.27
N GLY A 65 -2.83 9.21 -9.07
CA GLY A 65 -1.76 10.20 -8.99
C GLY A 65 -1.05 10.42 -10.32
N PRO A 66 -1.75 10.89 -11.37
CA PRO A 66 -1.14 11.18 -12.66
C PRO A 66 -0.01 12.20 -12.52
N HIS A 67 1.08 12.01 -13.26
CA HIS A 67 2.23 12.91 -13.28
C HIS A 67 3.04 12.80 -14.58
N ASN A 68 4.11 13.58 -14.69
CA ASN A 68 5.03 13.62 -15.84
C ASN A 68 6.52 13.67 -15.41
N LYS A 69 6.82 13.32 -14.16
CA LYS A 69 8.15 13.51 -13.54
C LYS A 69 9.01 12.25 -13.50
N GLY A 70 8.45 11.09 -13.84
CA GLY A 70 9.14 9.81 -13.79
C GLY A 70 9.86 9.48 -15.10
N PRO A 71 10.88 8.61 -15.05
CA PRO A 71 11.55 8.15 -16.25
C PRO A 71 10.63 7.30 -17.12
N LEU A 72 10.77 7.44 -18.44
CA LEU A 72 10.10 6.65 -19.45
C LEU A 72 11.13 5.81 -20.21
N ILE A 73 10.68 4.71 -20.81
CA ILE A 73 11.49 3.92 -21.73
C ILE A 73 10.96 4.19 -23.14
N ASN A 74 11.73 4.93 -23.93
CA ASN A 74 11.33 5.39 -25.26
C ASN A 74 10.77 4.25 -26.11
N ASN A 75 9.70 4.54 -26.85
CA ASN A 75 9.00 3.64 -27.76
C ASN A 75 8.32 2.41 -27.12
N LEU A 76 8.43 2.20 -25.80
CA LEU A 76 7.76 1.09 -25.11
C LEU A 76 6.57 1.52 -24.27
N VAL A 77 6.58 2.78 -23.78
CA VAL A 77 5.57 3.32 -22.87
C VAL A 77 5.07 4.68 -23.33
N THR A 78 3.82 4.95 -23.00
CA THR A 78 3.15 6.23 -23.26
C THR A 78 3.62 7.31 -22.27
N ASP A 79 3.35 8.57 -22.58
CA ASP A 79 3.68 9.71 -21.71
C ASP A 79 2.80 9.79 -20.45
N SER A 80 1.70 9.02 -20.39
CA SER A 80 0.80 8.94 -19.25
C SER A 80 1.44 8.16 -18.11
N GLN A 81 1.81 8.86 -17.03
CA GLN A 81 2.46 8.27 -15.86
C GLN A 81 1.64 8.42 -14.59
N PHE A 82 1.85 7.52 -13.63
CA PHE A 82 1.09 7.42 -12.40
C PHE A 82 1.97 7.09 -11.21
N SER A 83 1.63 7.63 -10.04
CA SER A 83 2.41 7.40 -8.82
C SER A 83 1.97 6.17 -8.03
N THR A 84 0.76 5.66 -8.27
CA THR A 84 0.18 4.57 -7.46
C THR A 84 -0.57 3.57 -8.32
N LEU A 85 -0.30 2.28 -8.08
CA LEU A 85 -1.10 1.15 -8.57
C LEU A 85 -1.75 0.45 -7.38
N ILE A 86 -3.06 0.22 -7.47
CA ILE A 86 -3.83 -0.58 -6.50
C ILE A 86 -4.20 -1.90 -7.17
N LEU A 87 -3.72 -3.02 -6.61
CA LEU A 87 -4.03 -4.36 -7.08
C LEU A 87 -4.62 -5.19 -5.94
N GLY A 88 -5.93 -5.45 -6.01
CA GLY A 88 -6.66 -6.14 -4.94
C GLY A 88 -6.41 -5.47 -3.58
N ASN A 89 -5.74 -6.19 -2.68
CA ASN A 89 -5.54 -5.78 -1.29
C ASN A 89 -4.25 -4.98 -1.05
N TYR A 90 -3.37 -4.82 -2.05
CA TYR A 90 -2.13 -4.10 -1.88
C TYR A 90 -1.99 -2.91 -2.83
N LYS A 91 -1.13 -1.97 -2.42
CA LYS A 91 -0.85 -0.75 -3.17
C LYS A 91 0.66 -0.61 -3.35
N LEU A 92 1.07 -0.38 -4.58
CA LEU A 92 2.43 0.00 -4.93
C LEU A 92 2.47 1.49 -5.18
N LYS A 93 3.47 2.17 -4.60
CA LYS A 93 3.63 3.62 -4.73
C LYS A 93 5.06 3.95 -5.13
N THR A 94 5.22 4.82 -6.11
CA THR A 94 6.54 5.29 -6.57
C THR A 94 7.15 6.32 -5.62
N ASN A 95 6.32 7.03 -4.85
CA ASN A 95 6.73 8.13 -3.98
C ASN A 95 6.92 7.74 -2.51
N VAL A 96 6.69 6.48 -2.14
CA VAL A 96 6.86 5.96 -0.78
C VAL A 96 7.81 4.76 -0.86
N ASP A 97 9.02 4.91 -0.33
CA ASP A 97 10.08 3.90 -0.50
C ASP A 97 9.62 2.51 -0.02
N ALA A 98 9.05 2.42 1.19
CA ALA A 98 8.53 1.16 1.75
C ALA A 98 7.40 0.51 0.92
N ASP A 99 6.69 1.27 0.07
CA ASP A 99 5.63 0.76 -0.81
C ASP A 99 6.12 0.57 -2.26
N SER A 100 7.42 0.79 -2.53
CA SER A 100 8.00 0.82 -3.87
C SER A 100 8.70 -0.48 -4.26
N TYR A 101 8.51 -1.58 -3.53
CA TYR A 101 9.17 -2.85 -3.81
C TYR A 101 8.17 -3.97 -4.08
N PHE A 102 8.49 -4.81 -5.06
CA PHE A 102 7.71 -6.01 -5.36
C PHE A 102 8.62 -7.16 -5.79
N CYS A 103 8.08 -8.37 -5.67
CA CYS A 103 8.72 -9.60 -6.11
C CYS A 103 8.03 -10.10 -7.38
N THR A 104 8.80 -10.48 -8.40
CA THR A 104 8.26 -11.03 -9.64
C THR A 104 7.98 -12.53 -9.53
N ILE A 105 7.24 -13.09 -10.49
CA ILE A 105 7.05 -14.54 -10.64
C ILE A 105 8.39 -15.29 -10.78
N ASN A 106 9.40 -14.63 -11.36
CA ASN A 106 10.77 -15.14 -11.48
C ASN A 106 11.59 -14.97 -10.20
N ASN A 107 10.96 -14.63 -9.07
CA ASN A 107 11.58 -14.39 -7.77
C ASN A 107 12.61 -13.24 -7.75
N GLU A 108 12.55 -12.32 -8.72
CA GLU A 108 13.39 -11.12 -8.74
C GLU A 108 12.78 -10.05 -7.84
N ILE A 109 13.62 -9.30 -7.14
CA ILE A 109 13.19 -8.18 -6.30
C ILE A 109 13.42 -6.89 -7.07
N VAL A 110 12.36 -6.11 -7.23
CA VAL A 110 12.33 -4.92 -8.08
C VAL A 110 11.93 -3.71 -7.26
N LYS A 111 12.68 -2.63 -7.42
CA LYS A 111 12.28 -1.29 -7.00
C LYS A 111 11.48 -0.63 -8.12
N LEU A 112 10.23 -0.33 -7.84
CA LEU A 112 9.33 0.46 -8.66
C LEU A 112 9.78 1.91 -8.67
N ILE A 113 9.84 2.49 -9.86
CA ILE A 113 10.26 3.89 -10.07
C ILE A 113 9.14 4.68 -10.75
N ASN A 114 8.44 4.06 -11.71
CA ASN A 114 7.36 4.72 -12.43
C ASN A 114 6.29 3.70 -12.88
N ILE A 115 5.11 4.18 -13.24
CA ILE A 115 3.99 3.37 -13.75
C ILE A 115 3.43 4.08 -14.97
N ALA A 116 3.23 3.36 -16.08
CA ALA A 116 2.72 3.91 -17.32
C ALA A 116 1.87 2.89 -18.07
N HIS A 117 1.39 3.25 -19.26
CA HIS A 117 0.80 2.30 -20.22
C HIS A 117 1.80 1.91 -21.30
N SER A 118 1.77 0.66 -21.74
CA SER A 118 2.51 0.23 -22.93
C SER A 118 1.97 0.91 -24.18
N THR A 119 2.86 1.37 -25.06
CA THR A 119 2.49 1.91 -26.39
C THR A 119 1.82 0.87 -27.28
N ASN A 120 2.27 -0.39 -27.20
CA ASN A 120 1.84 -1.44 -28.12
C ASN A 120 0.49 -2.05 -27.71
N THR A 121 0.27 -2.26 -26.41
CA THR A 121 -0.92 -2.98 -25.91
C THR A 121 -1.90 -2.08 -25.15
N GLY A 122 -1.47 -0.91 -24.69
CA GLY A 122 -2.26 -0.07 -23.79
C GLY A 122 -2.35 -0.59 -22.35
N ASN A 123 -1.76 -1.74 -22.05
CA ASN A 123 -1.81 -2.36 -20.71
C ASN A 123 -0.94 -1.61 -19.70
N ILE A 124 -1.25 -1.78 -18.43
CA ILE A 124 -0.47 -1.20 -17.33
C ILE A 124 0.92 -1.87 -17.27
N VAL A 125 1.96 -1.06 -17.26
CA VAL A 125 3.36 -1.48 -17.11
C VAL A 125 4.05 -0.77 -15.95
N LEU A 126 4.83 -1.55 -15.21
CA LEU A 126 5.66 -1.09 -14.10
C LEU A 126 7.07 -0.86 -14.59
N ILE A 127 7.61 0.32 -14.33
CA ILE A 127 8.97 0.72 -14.72
C ILE A 127 9.83 0.76 -13.46
N GLY A 128 10.96 0.05 -13.47
CA GLY A 128 11.77 -0.11 -12.27
C GLY A 128 13.16 -0.65 -12.51
N ARG A 129 13.86 -0.95 -11.41
CA ARG A 129 15.20 -1.53 -11.40
C ARG A 129 15.21 -2.77 -10.52
N LYS A 130 15.79 -3.85 -11.01
CA LYS A 130 15.97 -5.09 -10.22
C LYS A 130 17.27 -5.07 -9.42
N PHE A 131 17.26 -5.73 -8.27
CA PHE A 131 18.48 -6.02 -7.52
C PHE A 131 19.21 -7.21 -8.17
N LYS A 132 20.55 -7.13 -8.22
CA LYS A 132 21.38 -8.19 -8.81
C LYS A 132 21.68 -9.30 -7.82
N GLU A 133 21.78 -8.95 -6.54
CA GLU A 133 22.11 -9.89 -5.47
C GLU A 133 20.94 -10.03 -4.52
N LYS A 134 20.69 -11.28 -4.12
CA LYS A 134 19.63 -11.69 -3.21
C LYS A 134 20.15 -12.83 -2.35
N SER A 135 20.10 -12.67 -1.04
CA SER A 135 20.50 -13.69 -0.07
C SER A 135 19.47 -13.81 1.06
N ASP A 136 19.57 -14.90 1.82
CA ASP A 136 18.89 -14.99 3.11
C ASP A 136 19.33 -13.82 4.02
N PHE A 137 18.37 -13.18 4.70
CA PHE A 137 18.62 -12.19 5.74
C PHE A 137 19.12 -12.85 7.04
N TYR A 138 18.62 -14.05 7.35
CA TYR A 138 19.15 -14.93 8.39
C TYR A 138 18.94 -16.40 8.01
N VAL A 139 19.76 -17.28 8.60
CA VAL A 139 19.73 -18.74 8.36
C VAL A 139 19.22 -19.52 9.57
N ASN A 140 19.40 -18.99 10.78
CA ASN A 140 18.96 -19.62 12.03
C ASN A 140 17.82 -18.79 12.67
N PRO A 141 16.80 -19.43 13.29
CA PRO A 141 16.58 -20.88 13.37
C PRO A 141 16.04 -21.50 12.07
N ILE A 142 15.55 -20.67 11.14
CA ILE A 142 15.09 -21.08 9.81
C ILE A 142 15.63 -20.10 8.77
N LYS A 143 15.88 -20.57 7.55
CA LYS A 143 16.22 -19.70 6.42
C LYS A 143 15.10 -18.70 6.16
N SER A 144 15.43 -17.42 6.26
CA SER A 144 14.50 -16.30 6.04
C SER A 144 13.77 -16.35 4.69
N SER A 145 14.37 -16.95 3.66
CA SER A 145 13.75 -17.21 2.36
C SER A 145 12.47 -18.05 2.42
N HIS A 146 12.34 -18.96 3.39
CA HIS A 146 11.12 -19.73 3.62
C HIS A 146 9.97 -18.85 4.10
N LEU A 147 10.29 -17.76 4.81
CA LEU A 147 9.33 -16.73 5.21
C LEU A 147 9.20 -15.62 4.14
N GLY A 148 9.92 -15.75 3.03
CA GLY A 148 9.94 -14.77 1.95
C GLY A 148 10.61 -13.45 2.32
N ILE A 149 11.51 -13.46 3.30
CA ILE A 149 12.35 -12.35 3.75
C ILE A 149 13.73 -12.49 3.10
N PHE A 150 14.26 -11.41 2.54
CA PHE A 150 15.52 -11.43 1.80
C PHE A 150 16.35 -10.18 2.08
N SER A 151 17.67 -10.33 2.04
CA SER A 151 18.61 -9.21 1.92
C SER A 151 18.97 -9.03 0.45
N VAL A 152 18.89 -7.80 -0.05
CA VAL A 152 19.18 -7.48 -1.46
C VAL A 152 20.28 -6.44 -1.59
N LYS A 153 21.12 -6.59 -2.62
CA LYS A 153 22.25 -5.68 -2.91
C LYS A 153 22.35 -5.40 -4.41
N HIS A 154 23.11 -4.35 -4.72
CA HIS A 154 23.43 -3.92 -6.08
C HIS A 154 22.19 -3.70 -6.96
N LEU A 155 21.48 -2.59 -6.73
CA LEU A 155 20.40 -2.16 -7.61
C LEU A 155 20.96 -1.93 -9.03
N SER A 156 20.35 -2.56 -10.04
CA SER A 156 20.75 -2.42 -11.43
C SER A 156 20.67 -0.96 -11.89
N LYS A 157 21.60 -0.53 -12.75
CA LYS A 157 21.54 0.77 -13.43
C LYS A 157 20.47 0.80 -14.54
N ASN A 158 20.20 -0.37 -15.13
CA ASN A 158 19.30 -0.50 -16.27
C ASN A 158 17.85 -0.44 -15.79
N LEU A 159 17.09 0.44 -16.43
CA LEU A 159 15.65 0.55 -16.27
C LEU A 159 14.97 -0.53 -17.12
N MET A 160 14.00 -1.22 -16.55
CA MET A 160 13.25 -2.29 -17.22
C MET A 160 11.75 -2.12 -16.94
N CYS A 161 10.94 -2.81 -17.74
CA CYS A 161 9.49 -2.84 -17.61
C CYS A 161 8.98 -4.24 -17.24
N TRP A 162 7.94 -4.30 -16.42
CA TRP A 162 7.21 -5.52 -16.05
C TRP A 162 5.71 -5.31 -16.23
N ASN A 163 5.00 -6.36 -16.61
CA ASN A 163 3.54 -6.35 -16.61
C ASN A 163 3.02 -6.55 -15.20
N VAL A 164 1.78 -6.11 -14.95
CA VAL A 164 1.10 -6.37 -13.67
C VAL A 164 1.01 -7.86 -13.36
N LYS A 165 0.86 -8.70 -14.39
CA LYS A 165 0.82 -10.17 -14.27
C LYS A 165 2.12 -10.78 -13.76
N ASP A 166 3.24 -10.08 -13.91
CA ASP A 166 4.56 -10.54 -13.46
C ASP A 166 4.74 -10.36 -11.94
N ILE A 167 3.83 -9.63 -11.28
CA ILE A 167 3.89 -9.40 -9.83
C ILE A 167 3.42 -10.66 -9.09
N LYS A 168 4.33 -11.28 -8.35
CA LYS A 168 4.01 -12.40 -7.45
C LYS A 168 3.50 -11.90 -6.10
N LYS A 169 4.18 -10.91 -5.52
CA LYS A 169 3.78 -10.30 -4.25
C LYS A 169 4.40 -8.91 -4.07
N LYS A 170 3.73 -8.07 -3.29
CA LYS A 170 4.33 -6.87 -2.68
C LYS A 170 5.32 -7.30 -1.58
N LEU A 171 6.40 -6.55 -1.42
CA LEU A 171 7.39 -6.73 -0.36
C LEU A 171 7.24 -5.66 0.72
#